data_AF-A0A915YVV6-F1
#
_entry.id   AF-A0A915YVV6-F1
#
_cell.length_a   1.000
_cell.length_b   1.000
_cell.length_c   1.000
_cell.angle_alpha   90.00
_cell.angle_beta   90.00
_cell.angle_gamma   90.00
#
_symmetry.space_group_name_H-M   'P 1'
#
loop_
_entity.id
_entity.type
_entity.pdbx_description
1 polymer ?
#
loop_
_entity_poly.entity_id
_entity_poly.type
_entity_poly.pdbx_seq_one_letter_code
_entity_poly.pdbx_strand_id
1 'polypeptide(L)'
;MDKASKTEKKCAEYTQIQAHDTGLAIQWADWKEFTNIKKIGEGGFGTVYSSRWSRSIEIVALKTIGKPNELMNNFLKEAKALFRCYNQENSCFRIKGFTQDPLSMQYYIITRYAENGDLR
;
A
#
# COMPACT_ATOMS: atom_id res chain seq x y z
N MET A 1 5.36 -7.38 25.46
CA MET A 1 6.39 -6.69 24.67
C MET A 1 5.94 -6.68 23.22
N ASP A 2 5.54 -5.50 22.75
CA ASP A 2 4.56 -5.30 21.67
C ASP A 2 4.98 -5.81 20.28
N LYS A 3 4.13 -6.63 19.67
CA LYS A 3 4.24 -7.05 18.26
C LYS A 3 4.18 -5.85 17.29
N ALA A 4 3.52 -4.75 17.69
CA ALA A 4 3.45 -3.51 16.93
C ALA A 4 4.85 -2.89 16.72
N SER A 5 5.63 -2.76 17.80
CA SER A 5 7.00 -2.21 17.77
C SER A 5 7.96 -2.98 16.86
N LYS A 6 7.80 -4.31 16.79
CA LYS A 6 8.64 -5.18 15.92
C LYS A 6 8.28 -5.06 14.44
N THR A 7 7.03 -4.74 14.14
CA THR A 7 6.52 -4.57 12.77
C THR A 7 6.97 -3.23 12.20
N GLU A 8 6.82 -2.15 12.98
CA GLU A 8 7.27 -0.80 12.60
C GLU A 8 8.77 -0.74 12.29
N LYS A 9 9.61 -1.39 13.12
CA LYS A 9 11.07 -1.46 12.88
C LYS A 9 11.42 -2.19 11.57
N LYS A 10 10.79 -3.33 11.29
CA LYS A 10 10.99 -4.05 10.02
C LYS A 10 10.52 -3.25 8.81
N CYS A 11 9.46 -2.46 8.95
CA CYS A 11 8.97 -1.60 7.87
C CYS A 11 9.90 -0.42 7.60
N ALA A 12 10.49 0.17 8.65
CA ALA A 12 11.51 1.21 8.52
C ALA A 12 12.77 0.67 7.83
N GLU A 13 13.25 -0.52 8.23
CA GLU A 13 14.36 -1.22 7.56
C GLU A 13 14.04 -1.51 6.09
N TYR A 14 12.82 -2.00 5.77
CA TYR A 14 12.38 -2.23 4.39
C TYR A 14 12.38 -0.96 3.54
N THR A 15 11.87 0.14 4.09
CA THR A 15 11.81 1.45 3.43
C THR A 15 13.22 1.95 3.10
N GLN A 16 14.17 1.80 4.03
CA GLN A 16 15.58 2.15 3.84
C GLN A 16 16.25 1.27 2.76
N ILE A 17 16.00 -0.04 2.77
CA ILE A 17 16.55 -0.98 1.78
C ILE A 17 16.05 -0.65 0.36
N GLN A 18 14.77 -0.31 0.19
CA GLN A 18 14.23 0.03 -1.14
C GLN A 18 14.65 1.41 -1.64
N ALA A 19 14.83 2.39 -0.76
CA ALA A 19 15.35 3.71 -1.14
C ALA A 19 16.75 3.61 -1.78
N HIS A 20 17.58 2.68 -1.30
CA HIS A 20 18.93 2.43 -1.82
C HIS A 20 18.92 1.67 -3.15
N ASP A 21 18.00 0.72 -3.35
CA ASP A 21 17.98 -0.18 -4.52
C ASP A 21 17.16 0.37 -5.71
N THR A 22 16.24 1.31 -5.46
CA THR A 22 15.29 1.82 -6.48
C THR A 22 15.33 3.33 -6.68
N GLY A 23 16.07 4.08 -5.85
CA GLY A 23 16.09 5.54 -5.86
C GLY A 23 14.77 6.20 -5.41
N LEU A 24 13.76 5.43 -5.01
CA LEU A 24 12.45 5.89 -4.57
C LEU A 24 12.24 5.60 -3.08
N ALA A 25 12.08 6.64 -2.28
CA ALA A 25 11.70 6.53 -0.88
C ALA A 25 10.21 6.15 -0.78
N ILE A 26 9.91 4.85 -0.81
CA ILE A 26 8.55 4.33 -0.66
C ILE A 26 8.12 4.47 0.80
N GLN A 27 7.06 5.23 1.08
CA GLN A 27 6.67 5.54 2.46
C GLN A 27 5.78 4.44 3.08
N TRP A 28 6.08 4.06 4.32
CA TRP A 28 5.11 3.40 5.20
C TRP A 28 4.24 4.47 5.88
N ALA A 29 2.93 4.40 5.67
CA ALA A 29 1.95 5.29 6.29
C ALA A 29 1.26 4.59 7.46
N ASP A 30 1.09 5.29 8.57
CA ASP A 30 0.31 4.79 9.69
C ASP A 30 -1.18 4.74 9.29
N TRP A 31 -1.86 3.65 9.63
CA TRP A 31 -3.28 3.46 9.31
C TRP A 31 -4.16 4.59 9.82
N LYS A 32 -3.81 5.20 10.97
CA LYS A 32 -4.56 6.31 11.56
C LYS A 32 -4.57 7.58 10.69
N GLU A 33 -3.69 7.65 9.69
CA GLU A 33 -3.64 8.77 8.74
C GLU A 33 -4.74 8.71 7.67
N PHE A 34 -5.48 7.61 7.61
CA PHE A 34 -6.53 7.36 6.62
C PHE A 34 -7.91 7.53 7.23
N THR A 35 -8.77 8.28 6.55
CA THR A 35 -10.15 8.53 6.98
C THR A 35 -11.11 8.40 5.80
N ASN A 36 -12.41 8.26 6.09
CA ASN A 36 -13.45 8.07 5.08
C ASN A 36 -13.16 6.87 4.14
N ILE A 37 -12.67 5.78 4.72
CA ILE A 37 -12.34 4.56 3.99
C ILE A 37 -13.65 3.92 3.50
N LYS A 38 -13.80 3.81 2.18
CA LYS A 38 -14.99 3.23 1.54
C LYS A 38 -14.56 2.21 0.49
N LYS A 39 -15.15 1.02 0.53
CA LYS A 39 -14.94 -0.01 -0.50
C LYS A 39 -15.54 0.48 -1.82
N ILE A 40 -14.77 0.41 -2.90
CA ILE A 40 -15.20 0.87 -4.23
C ILE A 40 -15.18 -0.25 -5.29
N GLY A 41 -14.52 -1.38 -5.02
CA GLY A 41 -14.50 -2.52 -5.92
C GLY A 41 -13.80 -3.73 -5.32
N GLU A 42 -14.12 -4.92 -5.83
CA GLU A 42 -13.48 -6.18 -5.48
C GLU A 42 -13.45 -7.11 -6.70
N GLY A 43 -12.36 -7.85 -6.86
CA GLY A 43 -12.22 -8.88 -7.88
C GLY A 43 -11.12 -9.87 -7.53
N GLY A 44 -10.71 -10.71 -8.49
CA GLY A 44 -9.68 -11.74 -8.28
C GLY A 44 -8.30 -11.22 -7.86
N PHE A 45 -8.06 -9.91 -8.03
CA PHE A 45 -6.80 -9.24 -7.67
C PHE A 45 -6.90 -8.40 -6.38
N GLY A 46 -7.94 -8.64 -5.57
CA GLY A 46 -8.14 -7.99 -4.28
C GLY A 46 -9.26 -6.95 -4.28
N THR A 47 -9.41 -6.31 -3.13
CA THR A 47 -10.38 -5.24 -2.87
C THR A 47 -9.70 -3.88 -2.94
N VAL A 48 -10.41 -2.89 -3.47
CA VAL A 48 -9.98 -1.50 -3.53
C VAL A 48 -10.90 -0.65 -2.67
N TYR A 49 -10.30 0.27 -1.92
CA TYR A 49 -10.97 1.26 -1.10
C TYR A 49 -10.53 2.66 -1.49
N SER A 50 -11.44 3.62 -1.53
CA SER A 50 -11.10 5.04 -1.56
C SER A 50 -10.86 5.55 -0.14
N SER A 51 -9.93 6.47 0.04
CA SER A 51 -9.66 7.08 1.36
C SER A 51 -9.11 8.50 1.23
N ARG A 52 -9.35 9.32 2.27
CA ARG A 52 -8.60 10.56 2.50
C ARG A 52 -7.35 10.22 3.28
N TRP A 53 -6.20 10.64 2.77
CA TRP A 53 -4.92 10.49 3.45
C TRP A 53 -4.43 11.86 3.95
N SER A 54 -4.10 12.01 5.23
CA SER A 54 -3.69 13.30 5.80
C SER A 54 -2.46 13.93 5.14
N ARG A 55 -1.60 13.13 4.48
CA ARG A 55 -0.43 13.62 3.73
C ARG A 55 -0.73 14.00 2.28
N SER A 56 -1.98 13.88 1.82
CA SER A 56 -2.36 14.16 0.44
C SER A 56 -3.65 14.98 0.37
N ILE A 57 -3.69 15.93 -0.56
CA ILE A 57 -4.91 16.70 -0.85
C ILE A 57 -5.88 15.83 -1.69
N GLU A 58 -5.34 14.88 -2.46
CA GLU A 58 -6.10 13.98 -3.32
C GLU A 58 -6.68 12.80 -2.53
N ILE A 59 -7.79 12.25 -3.04
CA ILE A 59 -8.23 10.90 -2.64
C ILE A 59 -7.18 9.89 -3.12
N VAL A 60 -6.93 8.88 -2.28
CA VAL A 60 -6.07 7.74 -2.61
C VAL A 60 -6.88 6.47 -2.72
N ALA A 61 -6.34 5.51 -3.46
CA ALA A 61 -6.85 4.15 -3.50
C ALA A 61 -5.97 3.25 -2.62
N LEU A 62 -6.59 2.55 -1.67
CA LEU A 62 -5.99 1.49 -0.87
C LEU A 62 -6.38 0.15 -1.48
N LYS A 63 -5.43 -0.56 -2.09
CA LYS A 63 -5.66 -1.88 -2.69
C LYS A 63 -5.09 -2.95 -1.78
N THR A 64 -5.89 -3.95 -1.42
CA THR A 64 -5.43 -5.10 -0.63
C THR A 64 -4.43 -5.92 -1.41
N ILE A 65 -3.38 -6.39 -0.74
CA ILE A 65 -2.47 -7.43 -1.24
C ILE A 65 -2.63 -8.65 -0.35
N GLY A 66 -2.72 -9.84 -0.95
CA GLY A 66 -2.86 -11.09 -0.21
C GLY A 66 -4.09 -11.11 0.69
N LYS A 67 -4.00 -11.83 1.80
CA LYS A 67 -5.10 -12.02 2.75
C LYS A 67 -4.82 -11.34 4.09
N PRO A 68 -5.85 -11.18 4.96
CA PRO A 68 -5.62 -10.77 6.33
C PRO A 68 -4.64 -11.73 7.03
N ASN A 69 -3.75 -11.20 7.86
CA ASN A 69 -2.67 -11.95 8.54
C ASN A 69 -1.60 -12.56 7.61
N GLU A 70 -1.49 -12.10 6.36
CA GLU A 70 -0.41 -12.50 5.46
C GLU A 70 0.97 -12.28 6.11
N LEU A 71 1.93 -13.16 5.82
CA LEU A 71 3.29 -12.93 6.29
C LEU A 71 3.88 -11.71 5.57
N MET A 72 4.52 -10.81 6.33
CA MET A 72 5.17 -9.62 5.77
C MET A 72 6.05 -9.96 4.56
N ASN A 73 6.83 -11.05 4.60
CA ASN A 73 7.68 -11.45 3.47
C ASN A 73 6.91 -11.73 2.18
N ASN A 74 5.70 -12.30 2.28
CA ASN A 74 4.85 -12.58 1.12
C ASN A 74 4.28 -11.28 0.56
N PHE A 75 3.78 -10.41 1.45
CA PHE A 75 3.38 -9.05 1.09
C PHE A 75 4.50 -8.30 0.37
N LEU A 76 5.73 -8.33 0.92
CA LEU A 76 6.89 -7.67 0.33
C LEU A 76 7.25 -8.25 -1.05
N LYS A 77 7.12 -9.56 -1.23
CA LYS A 77 7.35 -10.22 -2.52
C LYS A 77 6.35 -9.74 -3.57
N GLU A 78 5.07 -9.70 -3.24
CA GLU A 78 4.00 -9.22 -4.13
C GLU A 78 4.13 -7.72 -4.41
N ALA A 79 4.40 -6.92 -3.38
CA ALA A 79 4.66 -5.50 -3.49
C ALA A 79 5.83 -5.19 -4.45
N LYS A 80 6.94 -5.95 -4.35
CA LYS A 80 8.07 -5.83 -5.29
C LYS A 80 7.70 -6.19 -6.72
N ALA A 81 6.92 -7.25 -6.91
CA ALA A 81 6.45 -7.65 -8.22
C ALA A 81 5.59 -6.53 -8.85
N LEU A 82 4.66 -5.97 -8.08
CA LEU A 82 3.80 -4.88 -8.51
C LEU A 82 4.61 -3.62 -8.83
N PHE A 83 5.59 -3.25 -8.01
CA PHE A 83 6.49 -2.14 -8.31
C PHE A 83 7.21 -2.30 -9.64
N ARG A 84 7.76 -3.48 -9.93
CA ARG A 84 8.45 -3.74 -11.20
C ARG A 84 7.52 -3.57 -12.41
N CYS A 85 6.25 -3.93 -12.25
CA CYS A 85 5.24 -3.75 -13.30
C CYS A 85 4.81 -2.28 -13.45
N TYR A 86 4.67 -1.54 -12.35
CA TYR A 86 4.13 -0.17 -12.36
C TYR A 86 5.17 0.92 -12.54
N ASN A 87 6.45 0.64 -12.36
CA ASN A 87 7.52 1.63 -12.47
C ASN A 87 8.22 1.64 -13.84
N GLN A 88 7.61 1.02 -14.86
CA GLN A 88 7.91 1.34 -16.25
C GLN A 88 7.29 2.72 -16.57
N GLU A 89 8.03 3.59 -17.26
CA GLU A 89 7.60 4.96 -17.52
C GLU A 89 6.18 5.00 -18.11
N ASN A 90 5.34 5.88 -17.56
CA ASN A 90 3.94 6.13 -17.95
C ASN A 90 2.84 5.23 -17.35
N SER A 91 3.09 4.45 -16.29
CA SER A 91 1.95 3.78 -15.62
C SER A 91 1.09 4.78 -14.82
N CYS A 92 -0.23 4.75 -15.07
CA CYS A 92 -1.22 5.53 -14.31
C CYS A 92 -1.36 5.11 -12.84
N PHE A 93 -0.58 4.10 -12.40
CA PHE A 93 -0.67 3.46 -11.10
C PHE A 93 0.58 3.73 -10.25
N ARG A 94 1.00 5.00 -10.18
CA ARG A 94 2.14 5.38 -9.33
C ARG A 94 1.85 5.01 -7.86
N ILE A 95 2.63 4.07 -7.35
CA ILE A 95 2.57 3.66 -5.94
C ILE A 95 3.12 4.79 -5.08
N LYS A 96 2.31 5.28 -4.15
CA LYS A 96 2.67 6.33 -3.19
C LYS A 96 3.28 5.75 -1.91
N GLY A 97 2.91 4.51 -1.54
CA GLY A 97 3.39 3.88 -0.32
C GLY A 97 2.62 2.62 0.06
N PHE A 98 2.79 2.22 1.32
CA PHE A 98 2.12 1.08 1.93
C PHE A 98 1.54 1.42 3.29
N THR A 99 0.54 0.66 3.71
CA THR A 99 0.01 0.71 5.07
C THR A 99 -0.53 -0.65 5.51
N GLN A 100 -0.80 -0.80 6.79
CA GLN A 100 -1.42 -1.99 7.38
C GLN A 100 -2.50 -1.55 8.34
N ASP A 101 -3.69 -2.12 8.20
CA ASP A 101 -4.72 -1.99 9.24
C ASP A 101 -4.34 -2.87 10.44
N PRO A 102 -4.05 -2.30 11.63
CA PRO A 102 -3.61 -3.06 12.79
C PRO A 102 -4.72 -3.95 13.38
N LEU A 103 -6.00 -3.72 13.03
CA LEU A 103 -7.12 -4.53 13.52
C LEU A 103 -7.30 -5.78 12.67
N SER A 104 -7.43 -5.61 11.35
CA SER A 104 -7.58 -6.74 10.44
C SER A 104 -6.25 -7.42 10.07
N MET A 105 -5.12 -6.79 10.38
CA MET A 105 -3.78 -7.20 9.95
C MET A 105 -3.62 -7.27 8.42
N GLN A 106 -4.50 -6.60 7.67
CA GLN A 106 -4.47 -6.55 6.21
C GLN A 106 -3.48 -5.47 5.73
N TYR A 107 -2.65 -5.82 4.75
CA TYR A 107 -1.76 -4.86 4.09
C TYR A 107 -2.41 -4.25 2.85
N TYR A 108 -2.02 -3.01 2.56
CA TYR A 108 -2.52 -2.23 1.43
C TYR A 108 -1.39 -1.54 0.67
N ILE A 109 -1.53 -1.47 -0.66
CA ILE A 109 -0.83 -0.49 -1.49
C ILE A 109 -1.62 0.81 -1.50
N ILE A 110 -0.92 1.92 -1.32
CA ILE A 110 -1.43 3.27 -1.53
C ILE A 110 -1.09 3.68 -2.96
N THR A 111 -2.12 3.98 -3.76
CA THR A 111 -1.99 4.47 -5.13
C THR A 111 -2.82 5.75 -5.32
N ARG A 112 -2.58 6.48 -6.41
CA ARG A 112 -3.48 7.57 -6.80
C ARG A 112 -4.88 7.01 -7.09
N TYR A 113 -5.92 7.68 -6.60
CA TYR A 113 -7.29 7.34 -6.96
C TYR A 113 -7.55 7.68 -8.44
N ALA A 114 -8.07 6.73 -9.21
CA ALA A 114 -8.44 6.94 -10.60
C ALA A 114 -9.91 7.35 -10.68
N GLU A 115 -10.19 8.64 -10.86
CA GLU A 115 -11.55 9.19 -10.86
C GLU A 115 -12.45 8.61 -11.97
N ASN A 116 -11.85 8.12 -13.07
CA ASN A 116 -12.56 7.60 -14.26
C ASN A 116 -12.15 6.17 -14.65
N GLY A 117 -11.47 5.43 -13.77
CA GLY A 117 -10.87 4.15 -14.12
C GLY A 117 -11.67 2.95 -13.63
N ASP A 118 -12.34 2.24 -14.53
CA ASP A 118 -12.70 0.84 -14.35
C ASP A 118 -11.76 0.02 -15.25
N LEU A 119 -10.98 -0.91 -14.67
CA LEU A 119 -10.24 -1.92 -15.43
C LEU A 119 -11.21 -3.09 -15.65
N ARG A 120 -12.22 -2.89 -16.50
CA ARG A 120 -13.01 -3.99 -17.06
C ARG A 120 -12.36 -4.50 -18.34
#